data_AF-A0A9D8BQR2-F1
#
_entry.id   AF-A0A9D8BQR2-F1
#
_cell.length_a   1.000
_cell.length_b   1.000
_cell.length_c   1.000
_cell.angle_alpha   90.00
_cell.angle_beta   90.00
_cell.angle_gamma   90.00
#
_symmetry.space_group_name_H-M   'P 1'
#
loop_
_entity.id
_entity.type
_entity.pdbx_description
1 polymer ?
#
loop_
_entity_poly.entity_id
_entity_poly.type
_entity_poly.pdbx_seq_one_letter_code
_entity_poly.pdbx_strand_id
1 'polypeptide(L)'
;MTTDFNRILSPDVPNTMLGPTRIVKRLAWPAALALCSVFMFGASEQTGNPPQRKAATPVGSRAAVPQKNPQQTSFDRIMYYVPSRVADFIDMWRLDVGFGLGLGINLRPTKGLQVGLAAYDSTRIGLRGRRTPVWHEWSLEGGFDGMYQELGETERGFHEFGGTIHVVLVGLEAALDIEEAIDFVLGLFGGDPADDDFR
;
A
#
# COMPACT_ATOMS: atom_id res chain seq x y z
N MET A 1 41.20 61.47 29.38
CA MET A 1 39.99 60.76 28.92
C MET A 1 40.47 59.78 27.84
N THR A 2 41.09 58.62 28.09
CA THR A 2 40.70 57.44 28.92
C THR A 2 39.24 57.09 28.65
N THR A 3 38.89 56.10 27.83
CA THR A 3 39.02 54.62 27.97
C THR A 3 38.57 54.00 26.62
N ASP A 4 38.76 52.74 26.19
CA ASP A 4 39.38 51.52 26.71
C ASP A 4 39.69 50.64 25.49
N PHE A 5 40.94 50.21 25.35
CA PHE A 5 41.45 49.35 24.29
C PHE A 5 42.00 48.10 24.99
N ASN A 6 41.15 47.10 25.28
CA ASN A 6 41.58 45.74 25.66
C ASN A 6 40.39 44.79 25.95
N ARG A 7 40.16 43.82 25.06
CA ARG A 7 39.96 42.39 25.40
C ARG A 7 39.92 41.56 24.12
N ILE A 8 41.06 40.93 23.77
CA ILE A 8 41.38 39.52 24.06
C ILE A 8 40.57 38.60 23.12
N LEU A 9 41.15 38.24 21.97
CA LEU A 9 41.92 37.00 21.77
C LEU A 9 41.17 35.76 22.25
N SER A 10 40.60 35.01 21.30
CA SER A 10 40.44 33.57 21.46
C SER A 10 40.91 32.88 20.17
N PRO A 11 41.64 31.76 20.28
CA PRO A 11 42.53 31.25 19.25
C PRO A 11 41.87 30.23 18.32
N ASP A 12 42.55 29.99 17.21
CA ASP A 12 42.34 28.96 16.21
C ASP A 12 41.82 27.63 16.77
N VAL A 13 40.62 27.24 16.35
CA VAL A 13 40.13 25.86 16.48
C VAL A 13 40.31 25.17 15.12
N PRO A 14 41.03 24.02 15.09
CA PRO A 14 41.48 23.40 13.85
C PRO A 14 40.34 22.79 13.03
N ASN A 15 40.47 22.97 11.71
CA ASN A 15 39.78 22.19 10.68
C ASN A 15 40.11 20.69 10.81
N THR A 16 39.31 19.96 11.57
CA THR A 16 39.25 18.50 11.49
C THR A 16 38.10 18.08 10.58
N MET A 17 38.50 17.77 9.34
CA MET A 17 37.79 16.87 8.45
C MET A 17 37.40 15.57 9.19
N LEU A 18 36.11 15.20 9.12
CA LEU A 18 35.59 13.87 8.75
C LEU A 18 34.09 13.83 9.09
N GLY A 19 33.26 13.77 8.04
CA GLY A 19 31.83 13.99 8.12
C GLY A 19 31.03 12.89 8.84
N PRO A 20 29.87 13.24 9.42
CA PRO A 20 29.03 12.30 10.19
C PRO A 20 28.20 11.32 9.32
N THR A 21 28.33 11.31 8.00
CA THR A 21 27.35 10.65 7.12
C THR A 21 27.66 9.19 6.76
N ARG A 22 28.72 8.55 7.29
CA ARG A 22 29.04 7.14 6.94
C ARG A 22 29.13 6.14 8.10
N ILE A 23 29.02 6.56 9.36
CA ILE A 23 29.09 5.62 10.51
C ILE A 23 27.70 5.13 10.97
N VAL A 24 26.62 5.87 10.70
CA VAL A 24 25.26 5.49 11.14
C VAL A 24 24.68 4.32 10.33
N LYS A 25 25.22 4.00 9.14
CA LYS A 25 24.71 2.90 8.29
C LYS A 25 25.25 1.51 8.61
N ARG A 26 26.23 1.36 9.53
CA ARG A 26 26.81 0.04 9.86
C ARG A 26 26.42 -0.53 11.23
N LEU A 27 25.64 0.21 12.02
CA LEU A 27 25.07 -0.27 13.29
C LEU A 27 23.54 -0.47 13.25
N ALA A 28 22.86 -0.08 12.17
CA ALA A 28 21.41 -0.22 12.05
C ALA A 28 20.94 -1.65 11.73
N TRP A 29 21.82 -2.53 11.21
CA TRP A 29 21.44 -3.90 10.83
C TRP A 29 21.37 -4.91 11.98
N PRO A 30 22.27 -4.93 12.98
CA PRO A 30 22.09 -5.82 14.13
C PRO A 30 20.97 -5.36 15.09
N ALA A 31 20.59 -4.08 15.08
CA ALA A 31 19.43 -3.59 15.83
C ALA A 31 18.10 -4.04 15.22
N ALA A 32 18.00 -4.15 13.89
CA ALA A 32 16.79 -4.64 13.21
C ALA A 32 16.50 -6.12 13.51
N LEU A 33 17.53 -6.96 13.72
CA LEU A 33 17.34 -8.36 14.13
C LEU A 33 17.11 -8.53 15.64
N ALA A 34 17.60 -7.62 16.49
CA ALA A 34 17.31 -7.61 17.92
C ALA A 34 15.95 -6.98 18.26
N LEU A 35 15.37 -6.16 17.37
CA LEU A 35 14.03 -5.58 17.57
C LEU A 35 12.90 -6.61 17.41
N CYS A 36 13.10 -7.70 16.65
CA CYS A 36 12.09 -8.76 16.53
C CYS A 36 11.91 -9.59 17.82
N SER A 37 12.86 -9.58 18.76
CA SER A 37 12.72 -10.29 20.04
C SER A 37 12.22 -9.42 21.19
N VAL A 38 12.22 -8.08 21.06
CA VAL A 38 11.77 -7.17 22.13
C VAL A 38 10.30 -6.76 22.00
N PHE A 39 9.68 -6.90 20.82
CA PHE A 39 8.29 -6.51 20.61
C PHE A 39 7.22 -7.50 21.15
N MET A 40 7.62 -8.59 21.82
CA MET A 40 6.68 -9.50 22.51
C MET A 40 6.30 -9.04 23.93
N PHE A 41 6.92 -8.00 24.49
CA PHE A 41 6.60 -7.48 25.84
C PHE A 41 6.68 -5.95 25.87
N GLY A 42 5.72 -5.28 25.22
CA GLY A 42 5.67 -3.82 25.17
C GLY A 42 4.31 -3.28 24.78
N ALA A 43 3.27 -3.65 25.53
CA ALA A 43 1.99 -2.96 25.50
C ALA A 43 2.19 -1.52 26.01
N SER A 44 2.58 -0.59 25.12
CA SER A 44 2.53 0.84 25.41
C SER A 44 1.11 1.32 25.16
N GLU A 45 0.50 1.89 26.20
CA GLU A 45 -0.79 2.57 26.18
C GLU A 45 -0.89 3.51 24.97
N GLN A 46 -1.68 3.09 23.97
CA GLN A 46 -2.30 4.05 23.07
C GLN A 46 -3.27 4.88 23.92
N THR A 47 -2.83 6.07 24.30
CA THR A 47 -3.68 7.22 24.64
C THR A 47 -4.39 7.66 23.36
N GLY A 48 -5.23 6.77 22.84
CA GLY A 48 -6.14 7.07 21.75
C GLY A 48 -7.18 8.03 22.28
N ASN A 49 -7.32 9.20 21.64
CA ASN A 49 -8.56 9.93 21.70
C ASN A 49 -9.70 8.92 21.49
N PRO A 50 -10.72 8.88 22.38
CA PRO A 50 -11.83 7.97 22.20
C PRO A 50 -12.35 8.16 20.77
N PRO A 51 -12.65 7.06 20.04
CA PRO A 51 -13.11 7.15 18.66
C PRO A 51 -14.24 8.17 18.64
N GLN A 52 -14.04 9.28 17.93
CA GLN A 52 -15.11 10.22 17.69
C GLN A 52 -16.19 9.42 17.00
N ARG A 53 -17.23 9.09 17.77
CA ARG A 53 -18.41 8.38 17.33
C ARG A 53 -19.01 9.27 16.26
N LYS A 54 -18.67 9.02 15.00
CA LYS A 54 -19.28 9.69 13.84
C LYS A 54 -20.78 9.60 14.10
N ALA A 55 -21.40 10.76 14.29
CA ALA A 55 -22.83 10.86 14.57
C ALA A 55 -23.54 9.93 13.58
N ALA A 56 -24.34 9.01 14.12
CA ALA A 56 -25.00 7.98 13.34
C ALA A 56 -25.66 8.64 12.12
N THR A 57 -25.16 8.32 10.93
CA THR A 57 -25.76 8.75 9.68
C THR A 57 -27.23 8.33 9.75
N PRO A 58 -28.19 9.24 9.52
CA PRO A 58 -29.60 8.91 9.65
C PRO A 58 -29.93 7.70 8.78
N VAL A 59 -30.36 6.63 9.47
CA VAL A 59 -30.88 5.39 8.89
C VAL A 59 -32.19 5.75 8.19
N GLY A 60 -32.11 6.25 6.96
CA GLY A 60 -33.29 6.75 6.26
C GLY A 60 -33.11 7.08 4.80
N SER A 61 -31.88 7.32 4.31
CA SER A 61 -31.66 7.48 2.87
C SER A 61 -31.48 6.12 2.23
N ARG A 62 -32.60 5.43 1.96
CA ARG A 62 -32.64 4.28 1.05
C ARG A 62 -32.07 4.79 -0.27
N ALA A 63 -30.84 4.39 -0.60
CA ALA A 63 -30.17 4.80 -1.84
C ALA A 63 -31.17 4.58 -2.98
N ALA A 64 -31.54 5.67 -3.66
CA ALA A 64 -32.47 5.59 -4.77
C ALA A 64 -31.92 4.57 -5.75
N VAL A 65 -32.68 3.51 -6.00
CA VAL A 65 -32.30 2.52 -7.00
C VAL A 65 -32.16 3.29 -8.32
N PRO A 66 -30.97 3.32 -8.93
CA PRO A 66 -30.77 4.06 -10.18
C PRO A 66 -31.81 3.57 -11.19
N GLN A 67 -32.66 4.49 -11.66
CA GLN A 67 -33.67 4.17 -12.66
C GLN A 67 -32.95 3.90 -13.97
N LYS A 68 -32.99 2.65 -14.43
CA LYS A 68 -32.52 2.22 -15.75
C LYS A 68 -33.05 3.17 -16.81
N ASN A 69 -32.16 3.92 -17.46
CA ASN A 69 -32.53 4.90 -18.47
C ASN A 69 -33.13 4.16 -19.69
N PRO A 70 -34.44 4.29 -19.99
CA PRO A 70 -35.13 3.47 -20.98
C PRO A 70 -34.69 3.74 -22.43
N GLN A 71 -33.76 4.67 -22.66
CA GLN A 71 -33.30 5.08 -23.99
C GLN A 71 -31.93 4.55 -24.41
N GLN A 72 -31.28 3.66 -23.63
CA GLN A 72 -30.02 3.06 -24.08
C GLN A 72 -30.26 2.23 -25.34
N THR A 73 -29.75 2.69 -26.48
CA THR A 73 -29.92 1.99 -27.75
C THR A 73 -29.00 0.77 -27.79
N SER A 74 -29.39 -0.28 -28.53
CA SER A 74 -28.52 -1.47 -28.68
C SER A 74 -27.14 -1.14 -29.26
N PHE A 75 -27.03 -0.02 -29.99
CA PHE A 75 -25.77 0.49 -30.52
C PHE A 75 -24.86 1.04 -29.43
N ASP A 76 -25.40 1.80 -28.46
CA ASP A 76 -24.63 2.28 -27.30
C ASP A 76 -24.03 1.11 -26.54
N ARG A 77 -24.81 0.04 -26.34
CA ARG A 77 -24.34 -1.18 -25.67
C ARG A 77 -23.12 -1.80 -26.36
N ILE A 78 -23.13 -1.87 -27.69
CA ILE A 78 -22.01 -2.40 -28.47
C ILE A 78 -20.79 -1.48 -28.38
N MET A 79 -21.01 -0.16 -28.41
CA MET A 79 -19.93 0.82 -28.31
C MET A 79 -19.25 0.85 -26.94
N TYR A 80 -20.01 0.65 -25.86
CA TYR A 80 -19.47 0.58 -24.50
C TYR A 80 -18.91 -0.80 -24.13
N TYR A 81 -19.30 -1.86 -24.84
CA TYR A 81 -18.82 -3.22 -24.56
C TYR A 81 -17.29 -3.33 -24.63
N VAL A 82 -16.67 -2.87 -25.73
CA VAL A 82 -15.21 -3.00 -25.88
C VAL A 82 -14.44 -2.19 -24.82
N PRO A 83 -14.76 -0.91 -24.56
CA PRO A 83 -14.13 -0.15 -23.48
C PRO A 83 -14.34 -0.74 -22.07
N SER A 84 -15.54 -1.26 -21.75
CA SER A 84 -15.79 -1.91 -20.45
C SER A 84 -14.89 -3.13 -20.28
N ARG A 85 -14.79 -4.01 -21.29
CA ARG A 85 -13.92 -5.19 -21.22
C ARG A 85 -12.43 -4.85 -21.09
N VAL A 86 -11.99 -3.74 -21.68
CA VAL A 86 -10.61 -3.26 -21.48
C VAL A 86 -10.41 -2.75 -20.05
N ALA A 87 -11.40 -2.08 -19.46
CA ALA A 87 -11.34 -1.64 -18.07
C ALA A 87 -11.29 -2.84 -17.12
N ASP A 88 -12.17 -3.84 -17.29
CA ASP A 88 -12.18 -5.06 -16.47
C ASP A 88 -10.87 -5.82 -16.58
N PHE A 89 -10.31 -5.90 -17.81
CA PHE A 89 -9.01 -6.52 -18.03
C PHE A 89 -7.89 -5.81 -17.27
N ILE A 90 -7.93 -4.47 -17.19
CA ILE A 90 -6.94 -3.68 -16.45
C ILE A 90 -7.16 -3.82 -14.94
N ASP A 91 -8.42 -3.82 -14.50
CA ASP A 91 -8.79 -3.89 -13.09
C ASP A 91 -8.27 -5.20 -12.46
N MET A 92 -8.39 -6.33 -13.19
CA MET A 92 -7.87 -7.65 -12.80
C MET A 92 -6.39 -7.67 -12.40
N TRP A 93 -5.56 -6.77 -12.92
CA TRP A 93 -4.13 -6.73 -12.62
C TRP A 93 -3.80 -5.64 -11.60
N ARG A 94 -3.11 -6.05 -10.53
CA ARG A 94 -2.38 -5.12 -9.66
C ARG A 94 -0.90 -5.22 -9.99
N LEU A 95 -0.36 -4.18 -10.61
CA LEU A 95 1.04 -4.10 -11.01
C LEU A 95 1.60 -2.76 -10.56
N ASP A 96 2.54 -2.76 -9.62
CA ASP A 96 3.11 -1.52 -9.13
C ASP A 96 4.60 -1.61 -8.80
N VAL A 97 5.22 -0.43 -8.84
CA VAL A 97 6.62 -0.22 -8.51
C VAL A 97 6.67 0.72 -7.31
N GLY A 98 7.28 0.25 -6.23
CA GLY A 98 7.50 1.00 -5.01
C GLY A 98 8.89 1.63 -4.96
N PHE A 99 8.98 2.87 -4.47
CA PHE A 99 10.21 3.55 -4.14
C PHE A 99 10.21 3.93 -2.66
N GLY A 100 11.12 3.34 -1.88
CA GLY A 100 11.21 3.59 -0.46
C GLY A 100 12.06 2.57 0.27
N LEU A 101 12.29 2.79 1.56
CA LEU A 101 13.17 1.91 2.34
C LEU A 101 12.42 0.62 2.69
N GLY A 102 12.97 -0.53 2.29
CA GLY A 102 12.34 -1.80 2.59
C GLY A 102 13.14 -3.03 2.22
N LEU A 103 12.80 -4.16 2.82
CA LEU A 103 13.28 -5.47 2.41
C LEU A 103 12.16 -6.48 2.57
N GLY A 104 11.91 -7.28 1.55
CA GLY A 104 10.92 -8.34 1.69
C GLY A 104 10.76 -9.20 0.46
N ILE A 105 10.29 -10.41 0.72
CA ILE A 105 9.72 -11.30 -0.29
C ILE A 105 8.46 -11.90 0.29
N ASN A 106 7.37 -11.79 -0.45
CA ASN A 106 6.09 -12.38 -0.08
C ASN A 106 5.48 -13.04 -1.32
N LEU A 107 5.03 -14.28 -1.16
CA LEU A 107 4.29 -15.02 -2.16
C LEU A 107 2.92 -15.36 -1.57
N ARG A 108 1.87 -15.01 -2.29
CA ARG A 108 0.48 -15.10 -1.86
C ARG A 108 -0.37 -15.76 -2.94
N PRO A 109 -0.36 -17.10 -3.07
CA PRO A 109 -1.27 -17.75 -3.99
C PRO A 109 -2.74 -17.51 -3.65
N THR A 110 -3.08 -17.46 -2.36
CA THR A 110 -4.43 -17.12 -1.88
C THR A 110 -4.33 -16.44 -0.51
N LYS A 111 -5.41 -15.81 -0.02
CA LYS A 111 -5.39 -15.26 1.36
C LYS A 111 -5.11 -16.32 2.42
N GLY A 112 -5.57 -17.56 2.17
CA GLY A 112 -5.33 -18.71 3.03
C GLY A 112 -4.04 -19.47 2.72
N LEU A 113 -3.16 -18.95 1.86
CA LEU A 113 -1.85 -19.53 1.62
C LEU A 113 -0.89 -18.39 1.31
N GLN A 114 -0.17 -17.94 2.33
CA GLN A 114 0.79 -16.85 2.20
C GLN A 114 2.12 -17.28 2.82
N VAL A 115 3.23 -16.94 2.20
CA VAL A 115 4.55 -17.20 2.76
C VAL A 115 5.46 -16.05 2.43
N GLY A 116 6.07 -15.48 3.46
CA GLY A 116 6.93 -14.35 3.25
C GLY A 116 7.34 -13.65 4.52
N LEU A 117 8.31 -12.76 4.34
CA LEU A 117 8.75 -11.79 5.32
C LEU A 117 8.99 -10.50 4.54
N ALA A 118 8.34 -9.41 4.93
CA ALA A 118 8.53 -8.12 4.32
C ALA A 118 8.37 -6.99 5.34
N ALA A 119 9.26 -6.01 5.28
CA ALA A 119 9.18 -4.78 6.05
C ALA A 119 9.56 -3.63 5.13
N TYR A 120 8.63 -2.73 4.83
CA TYR A 120 8.87 -1.63 3.93
C TYR A 120 7.98 -0.43 4.16
N ASP A 121 8.50 0.72 3.75
CA ASP A 121 7.81 2.01 3.71
C ASP A 121 8.13 2.67 2.35
N SER A 122 7.17 2.70 1.44
CA SER A 122 7.37 3.14 0.06
C SER A 122 6.22 3.93 -0.53
N THR A 123 6.58 4.86 -1.43
CA THR A 123 5.63 5.46 -2.36
C THR A 123 5.54 4.56 -3.58
N ARG A 124 4.35 4.10 -3.92
CA ARG A 124 4.09 3.19 -5.03
C ARG A 124 3.43 3.91 -6.19
N ILE A 125 3.77 3.46 -7.38
CA ILE A 125 3.15 3.90 -8.63
C ILE A 125 2.78 2.67 -9.45
N GLY A 126 1.52 2.57 -9.86
CA GLY A 126 1.09 1.41 -10.63
C GLY A 126 -0.40 1.33 -10.93
N LEU A 127 -0.78 0.17 -11.44
CA LEU A 127 -2.14 -0.26 -11.71
C LEU A 127 -2.69 -0.89 -10.42
N ARG A 128 -3.80 -0.33 -9.92
CA ARG A 128 -4.51 -0.81 -8.73
C ARG A 128 -6.00 -0.60 -8.92
N GLY A 129 -6.54 -1.26 -9.94
CA GLY A 129 -7.90 -1.03 -10.44
C GLY A 129 -8.20 0.46 -10.64
N ARG A 130 -9.40 0.90 -10.21
CA ARG A 130 -9.90 2.27 -10.37
C ARG A 130 -9.38 3.28 -9.33
N ARG A 131 -8.33 2.94 -8.57
CA ARG A 131 -7.76 3.82 -7.53
C ARG A 131 -6.71 4.77 -8.10
N THR A 132 -6.28 5.73 -7.28
CA THR A 132 -5.21 6.66 -7.66
C THR A 132 -3.93 5.89 -7.97
N PRO A 133 -3.24 6.18 -9.09
CA PRO A 133 -2.07 5.41 -9.53
C PRO A 133 -0.84 5.68 -8.67
N VAL A 134 -0.90 6.63 -7.73
CA VAL A 134 0.17 6.96 -6.79
C VAL A 134 -0.39 6.90 -5.38
N TRP A 135 0.27 6.16 -4.49
CA TRP A 135 -0.09 6.08 -3.08
C TRP A 135 1.14 5.80 -2.23
N HIS A 136 0.99 6.06 -0.93
CA HIS A 136 1.99 5.71 0.07
C HIS A 136 1.57 4.39 0.73
N GLU A 137 2.51 3.50 0.98
CA GLU A 137 2.23 2.20 1.59
C GLU A 137 3.35 1.80 2.55
N TRP A 138 2.95 1.50 3.79
CA TRP A 138 3.82 0.90 4.77
C TRP A 138 3.29 -0.49 5.14
N SER A 139 4.21 -1.44 5.30
CA SER A 139 3.88 -2.80 5.64
C SER A 139 4.97 -3.49 6.44
N LEU A 140 4.55 -4.26 7.44
CA LEU A 140 5.31 -5.24 8.17
C LEU A 140 4.53 -6.56 8.15
N GLU A 141 5.01 -7.48 7.34
CA GLU A 141 4.37 -8.74 7.03
C GLU A 141 5.32 -9.89 7.34
N GLY A 142 4.77 -10.97 7.91
CA GLY A 142 5.56 -12.15 8.17
C GLY A 142 4.76 -13.37 8.57
N GLY A 143 5.20 -14.52 8.07
CA GLY A 143 4.71 -15.82 8.53
C GLY A 143 4.52 -16.81 7.40
N PHE A 144 3.74 -17.83 7.72
CA PHE A 144 3.37 -18.90 6.80
C PHE A 144 1.91 -19.28 7.06
N ASP A 145 1.11 -19.28 6.01
CA ASP A 145 -0.27 -19.78 5.97
C ASP A 145 -1.15 -19.16 7.09
N GLY A 146 -1.89 -19.94 7.87
CA GLY A 146 -2.77 -19.45 8.94
C GLY A 146 -2.06 -18.73 10.10
N MET A 147 -0.73 -18.68 10.11
CA MET A 147 0.06 -17.88 11.04
C MET A 147 0.62 -16.60 10.41
N TYR A 148 0.18 -16.24 9.21
CA TYR A 148 0.58 -15.02 8.54
C TYR A 148 0.04 -13.79 9.28
N GLN A 149 0.95 -12.90 9.67
CA GLN A 149 0.61 -11.63 10.30
C GLN A 149 0.93 -10.50 9.33
N GLU A 150 -0.05 -9.61 9.14
CA GLU A 150 0.05 -8.44 8.29
C GLU A 150 -0.28 -7.21 9.15
N LEU A 151 0.72 -6.35 9.32
CA LEU A 151 0.59 -5.06 9.98
C LEU A 151 0.89 -3.99 8.93
N GLY A 152 -0.09 -3.16 8.59
CA GLY A 152 0.09 -2.16 7.54
C GLY A 152 -1.21 -1.66 6.94
N GLU A 153 -1.07 -0.85 5.90
CA GLU A 153 -2.19 -0.30 5.11
C GLU A 153 -2.45 -1.09 3.81
N THR A 154 -1.89 -2.30 3.71
CA THR A 154 -2.01 -3.09 2.50
C THR A 154 -3.40 -3.72 2.38
N GLU A 155 -4.30 -3.05 1.67
CA GLU A 155 -5.60 -3.62 1.32
C GLU A 155 -5.47 -4.68 0.22
N ARG A 156 -5.74 -5.95 0.58
CA ARG A 156 -5.70 -7.12 -0.31
C ARG A 156 -7.03 -7.84 -0.37
N GLY A 157 -7.37 -8.32 -1.56
CA GLY A 157 -8.57 -9.13 -1.80
C GLY A 157 -8.46 -10.51 -1.14
N PHE A 158 -9.61 -11.15 -0.88
CA PHE A 158 -9.61 -12.54 -0.38
C PHE A 158 -9.13 -13.52 -1.46
N HIS A 159 -9.44 -13.21 -2.72
CA HIS A 159 -9.18 -14.03 -3.90
C HIS A 159 -8.02 -13.51 -4.76
N GLU A 160 -7.09 -12.78 -4.13
CA GLU A 160 -5.91 -12.24 -4.81
C GLU A 160 -4.80 -13.32 -4.89
N PHE A 161 -4.24 -13.52 -6.09
CA PHE A 161 -3.05 -14.31 -6.35
C PHE A 161 -1.90 -13.38 -6.71
N GLY A 162 -0.84 -13.31 -5.90
CA GLY A 162 0.25 -12.39 -6.19
C GLY A 162 1.50 -12.56 -5.35
N GLY A 163 2.38 -11.58 -5.45
CA GLY A 163 3.59 -11.50 -4.66
C GLY A 163 4.23 -10.12 -4.69
N THR A 164 5.06 -9.88 -3.69
CA THR A 164 5.81 -8.65 -3.50
C THR A 164 7.27 -8.99 -3.32
N ILE A 165 8.16 -8.31 -4.04
CA ILE A 165 9.61 -8.35 -3.82
C ILE A 165 10.08 -6.92 -3.61
N HIS A 166 10.72 -6.65 -2.47
CA HIS A 166 11.25 -5.33 -2.16
C HIS A 166 12.72 -5.43 -1.75
N VAL A 167 13.59 -4.70 -2.44
CA VAL A 167 15.03 -4.70 -2.21
C VAL A 167 15.54 -3.28 -2.00
N VAL A 168 15.77 -2.94 -0.74
CA VAL A 168 16.36 -1.71 -0.21
C VAL A 168 15.64 -0.42 -0.56
N LEU A 169 15.56 -0.06 -1.84
CA LEU A 169 14.93 1.17 -2.34
C LEU A 169 13.82 0.93 -3.36
N VAL A 170 13.78 -0.25 -3.98
CA VAL A 170 12.86 -0.55 -5.09
C VAL A 170 12.08 -1.81 -4.79
N GLY A 171 10.75 -1.68 -4.83
CA GLY A 171 9.78 -2.76 -4.69
C GLY A 171 9.04 -3.01 -5.98
N LEU A 172 8.69 -4.27 -6.21
CA LEU A 172 7.82 -4.72 -7.29
C LEU A 172 6.71 -5.55 -6.67
N GLU A 173 5.49 -5.27 -7.09
CA GLU A 173 4.31 -6.06 -6.73
C GLU A 173 3.55 -6.44 -7.99
N ALA A 174 3.19 -7.71 -8.06
CA ALA A 174 2.35 -8.25 -9.10
C ALA A 174 1.31 -9.16 -8.47
N ALA A 175 0.04 -8.85 -8.69
CA ALA A 175 -1.08 -9.65 -8.25
C ALA A 175 -2.21 -9.65 -9.28
N LEU A 176 -3.04 -10.68 -9.19
CA LEU A 176 -4.20 -10.95 -10.01
C LEU A 176 -5.40 -11.12 -9.09
N ASP A 177 -6.48 -10.37 -9.32
CA ASP A 177 -7.75 -10.63 -8.63
C ASP A 177 -8.53 -11.71 -9.39
N ILE A 178 -8.74 -12.86 -8.74
CA ILE A 178 -9.43 -14.00 -9.38
C ILE A 178 -10.92 -13.68 -9.59
N GLU A 179 -11.55 -12.86 -8.74
CA GLU A 179 -12.96 -12.51 -8.92
C GLU A 179 -13.15 -11.67 -10.19
N GLU A 180 -12.34 -10.63 -10.37
CA GLU A 180 -12.34 -9.78 -11.57
C GLU A 180 -11.91 -10.56 -12.81
N ALA A 181 -10.98 -11.51 -12.67
CA ALA A 181 -10.60 -12.40 -13.79
C ALA A 181 -11.76 -13.28 -14.26
N ILE A 182 -12.55 -13.83 -13.33
CA ILE A 182 -13.75 -14.63 -13.66
C ILE A 182 -14.79 -13.74 -14.33
N ASP A 183 -15.01 -12.54 -13.80
CA ASP A 183 -15.96 -11.58 -14.34
C ASP A 183 -15.61 -11.17 -15.77
N PHE A 184 -14.33 -10.82 -16.01
CA PHE A 184 -13.82 -10.54 -17.35
C PHE A 184 -14.06 -11.69 -18.33
N VAL A 185 -13.76 -12.93 -17.93
CA VAL A 185 -13.95 -14.11 -18.78
C VAL A 185 -15.43 -14.34 -19.09
N LEU A 186 -16.32 -14.22 -18.11
CA LEU A 186 -17.77 -14.35 -18.33
C LEU A 186 -18.30 -13.19 -19.19
N GLY A 187 -17.76 -12.00 -18.98
CA GLY A 187 -17.97 -10.79 -19.77
C GLY A 187 -17.71 -10.99 -21.26
N LEU A 188 -16.65 -11.72 -21.62
CA LEU A 188 -16.32 -12.05 -23.02
C LEU A 188 -17.37 -12.94 -23.70
N PHE A 189 -18.11 -13.74 -22.93
CA PHE A 189 -19.18 -14.61 -23.42
C PHE A 189 -20.58 -13.99 -23.26
N GLY A 190 -20.65 -12.70 -22.91
CA GLY A 190 -21.90 -11.96 -22.74
C GLY A 190 -22.62 -12.20 -21.41
N GLY A 191 -21.96 -12.84 -20.44
CA GLY A 191 -22.41 -12.85 -19.05
C GLY A 191 -22.05 -11.53 -18.35
N ASP A 192 -22.85 -11.14 -17.37
CA ASP A 192 -22.59 -10.01 -16.46
C ASP A 192 -23.03 -10.42 -15.04
N PRO A 193 -22.21 -11.22 -14.34
CA PRO A 193 -22.50 -11.64 -12.97
C PRO A 193 -22.43 -10.50 -11.95
N ALA A 194 -21.57 -9.52 -12.17
CA ALA A 194 -21.36 -8.40 -11.26
C ALA A 194 -22.49 -7.35 -11.31
N ASP A 195 -23.28 -7.32 -12.40
CA ASP A 195 -24.37 -6.36 -12.63
C ASP A 195 -23.88 -4.90 -12.48
N ASP A 196 -22.61 -4.66 -12.77
CA ASP A 196 -21.94 -3.37 -12.62
C ASP A 196 -21.71 -2.65 -13.97
N ASP A 197 -21.92 -3.35 -15.09
CA ASP A 197 -21.73 -2.82 -16.44
C ASP A 197 -22.86 -1.86 -16.92
N PHE A 198 -23.96 -1.68 -16.19
CA PHE A 198 -25.14 -0.91 -16.69
C PHE A 198 -25.94 -0.09 -15.67
N ARG A 199 -25.31 0.55 -14.67
CA ARG A 199 -26.00 1.51 -13.76
C ARG A 199 -25.69 2.97 -14.03
#